data_AF-A0A951Z1R4-F1
#
_entry.id   AF-A0A951Z1R4-F1
#
_cell.length_a   1.000
_cell.length_b   1.000
_cell.length_c   1.000
_cell.angle_alpha   90.00
_cell.angle_beta   90.00
_cell.angle_gamma   90.00
#
_symmetry.space_group_name_H-M   'P 1'
#
loop_
_entity.id
_entity.type
_entity.pdbx_description
1 polymer ?
#
loop_
_entity_poly.entity_id
_entity_poly.type
_entity_poly.pdbx_seq_one_letter_code
_entity_poly.pdbx_strand_id
1 'polypeptide(L)' 'MGMTVVEKILARAAGLASVKASDVVEPRIDLAMSHENAALVINQFQEIFEGTGRAPAIWDPSRIAIIFDHRVPA' A
#
# COMPACT_ATOMS: atom_id res chain seq x y z
N MET A 1 13.63 -20.26 19.22
CA MET A 1 12.80 -20.51 18.02
C MET A 1 13.09 -19.40 17.02
N GLY A 2 13.25 -19.70 15.73
CA GLY A 2 13.53 -18.69 14.71
C GLY A 2 12.25 -18.08 14.12
N MET A 3 12.36 -16.92 13.48
CA MET A 3 11.27 -16.32 12.70
C MET A 3 10.94 -17.14 11.45
N THR A 4 9.66 -17.20 11.10
CA THR A 4 9.16 -17.63 9.79
C THR A 4 9.58 -16.66 8.68
N VAL A 5 9.35 -17.02 7.41
CA VAL A 5 9.63 -16.13 6.27
C VAL A 5 8.74 -14.88 6.31
N VAL A 6 7.46 -15.03 6.67
CA VAL A 6 6.53 -13.89 6.78
C VAL A 6 7.00 -12.92 7.86
N GLU A 7 7.35 -13.42 9.04
CA GLU A 7 7.87 -12.59 10.14
C GLU A 7 9.17 -11.88 9.73
N LYS A 8 10.09 -12.55 9.01
CA LYS A 8 11.31 -11.90 8.50
C LYS A 8 11.01 -10.77 7.51
N ILE A 9 10.06 -10.97 6.58
CA ILE A 9 9.68 -9.96 5.59
C ILE A 9 9.05 -8.75 6.29
N LEU A 10 8.10 -9.00 7.20
CA LEU A 10 7.43 -7.95 7.96
C LEU A 10 8.39 -7.20 8.90
N ALA A 11 9.25 -7.91 9.63
CA ALA A 11 10.28 -7.31 10.48
C ALA A 11 11.19 -6.39 9.65
N ARG A 12 11.68 -6.86 8.49
CA ARG A 12 12.49 -6.05 7.58
C ARG A 12 11.73 -4.82 7.08
N ALA A 13 10.50 -5.00 6.61
CA ALA A 13 9.70 -3.91 6.04
C ALA A 13 9.27 -2.87 7.08
N ALA A 14 9.13 -3.26 8.34
CA ALA A 14 8.82 -2.39 9.47
C ALA A 14 10.08 -1.81 10.16
N GLY A 15 11.30 -2.19 9.75
CA GLY A 15 12.54 -1.75 10.37
C GLY A 15 12.80 -2.32 11.77
N LEU A 16 12.24 -3.49 12.08
CA LEU A 16 12.33 -4.17 13.37
C LEU A 16 13.30 -5.35 13.31
N ALA A 17 13.97 -5.64 14.44
CA ALA A 17 14.88 -6.78 14.55
C ALA A 17 14.15 -8.14 14.50
N SER A 18 12.92 -8.18 15.03
CA SER A 18 12.06 -9.36 15.00
C SER A 18 10.60 -8.98 15.19
N VAL A 19 9.70 -9.80 14.66
CA VAL A 19 8.25 -9.77 14.93
C VAL A 19 7.76 -11.19 15.17
N LYS A 20 6.59 -11.33 15.77
CA LYS A 20 5.89 -12.61 15.93
C LYS A 20 4.44 -12.49 15.47
N ALA A 21 3.79 -13.63 15.23
CA ALA A 21 2.35 -13.68 15.03
C ALA A 21 1.60 -12.89 16.12
N SER A 22 0.57 -12.16 15.68
CA SER A 22 -0.26 -11.22 16.47
C SER A 22 0.38 -9.87 16.82
N ASP A 23 1.63 -9.60 16.45
CA ASP A 23 2.15 -8.23 16.52
C ASP A 23 1.47 -7.34 15.47
N VAL A 24 1.15 -6.08 15.84
CA VAL A 24 0.66 -5.05 14.92
C VAL A 24 1.83 -4.18 14.51
N VAL A 25 2.09 -4.09 13.21
CA VAL A 25 3.22 -3.36 12.63
C VAL A 25 2.80 -2.55 11.41
N GLU A 26 3.57 -1.51 11.08
CA GLU A 26 3.34 -0.63 9.92
C GLU A 26 4.48 -0.80 8.90
N PRO A 27 4.43 -1.84 8.05
CA PRO A 27 5.49 -2.11 7.08
C PRO A 27 5.45 -1.10 5.92
N ARG A 28 6.63 -0.73 5.40
CA ARG A 28 6.72 -0.01 4.13
C ARG A 28 6.17 -0.86 2.98
N ILE A 29 5.39 -0.24 2.11
CA ILE A 29 4.86 -0.88 0.91
C ILE A 29 5.86 -0.76 -0.25
N ASP A 30 6.24 -1.90 -0.84
CA ASP A 30 7.16 -1.98 -1.98
C ASP A 30 6.47 -1.83 -3.34
N LEU A 31 5.18 -2.13 -3.45
CA LEU A 31 4.36 -1.92 -4.65
C LEU A 31 2.88 -1.99 -4.25
N ALA A 32 2.07 -1.01 -4.66
CA ALA A 32 0.62 -1.12 -4.62
C ALA A 32 0.08 -1.28 -6.03
N MET A 33 -0.73 -2.31 -6.25
CA MET A 33 -1.34 -2.58 -7.55
C MET A 33 -2.85 -2.42 -7.44
N SER A 34 -3.43 -1.74 -8.42
CA SER A 34 -4.87 -1.73 -8.69
C SER A 34 -5.10 -1.91 -10.19
N HIS A 35 -6.36 -1.98 -10.57
CA HIS A 35 -6.84 -2.08 -11.93
C HIS A 35 -7.69 -0.86 -12.27
N GLU A 36 -8.54 -0.90 -13.30
CA GLU A 36 -9.35 0.27 -13.71
C GLU A 36 -10.26 0.82 -12.59
N ASN A 37 -10.59 -0.01 -11.58
CA ASN A 37 -11.29 0.41 -10.36
C ASN A 37 -10.51 1.43 -9.51
N ALA A 38 -9.24 1.70 -9.81
CA ALA A 38 -8.45 2.76 -9.19
C ALA A 38 -9.14 4.13 -9.27
N ALA A 39 -10.01 4.36 -10.26
CA ALA A 39 -10.81 5.58 -10.34
C ALA A 39 -11.66 5.83 -9.07
N LEU A 40 -12.27 4.78 -8.50
CA LEU A 40 -13.04 4.91 -7.26
C LEU A 40 -12.13 5.17 -6.05
N VAL A 41 -10.97 4.53 -6.02
CA VAL A 41 -9.96 4.71 -4.95
C VAL A 41 -9.42 6.14 -4.97
N ILE A 42 -9.20 6.72 -6.15
CA ILE A 42 -8.74 8.11 -6.30
C ILE A 42 -9.75 9.09 -5.70
N ASN A 43 -11.04 8.89 -5.91
CA ASN A 43 -12.08 9.73 -5.30
C ASN A 43 -12.02 9.68 -3.77
N GLN A 44 -11.98 8.47 -3.19
CA GLN A 44 -11.89 8.30 -1.73
C GLN A 44 -10.58 8.88 -1.16
N PHE A 45 -9.48 8.74 -1.90
CA PHE A 45 -8.19 9.31 -1.51
C PHE A 45 -8.26 10.84 -1.44
N GLN A 46 -8.94 11.50 -2.39
CA GLN A 46 -9.15 12.94 -2.34
C GLN A 46 -10.00 13.36 -1.13
N GLU A 47 -11.10 12.64 -0.88
CA GLU A 47 -11.99 12.88 0.26
C GLU A 47 -11.28 12.82 1.61
N ILE A 48 -10.34 11.88 1.80
CA ILE A 48 -9.56 11.76 3.06
C ILE A 48 -8.73 13.02 3.36
N PHE A 49 -8.35 13.78 2.35
CA PHE A 49 -7.58 15.01 2.50
C PHE A 49 -8.44 16.27 2.62
N GLU A 50 -9.74 16.19 2.34
CA GLU A 50 -10.67 17.31 2.51
C GLU A 50 -10.69 17.82 3.96
N GLY A 51 -10.67 19.14 4.15
CA GLY A 51 -10.65 19.76 5.47
C GLY A 51 -9.33 19.60 6.26
N THR A 52 -8.35 18.85 5.76
CA THR A 52 -7.07 18.64 6.46
C THR A 52 -6.06 19.79 6.24
N GLY A 53 -6.32 20.66 5.26
CA GLY A 53 -5.40 21.70 4.81
C GLY A 53 -4.15 21.18 4.09
N ARG A 54 -4.10 19.88 3.75
CA ARG A 54 -3.00 19.25 3.05
C ARG A 54 -3.39 18.93 1.61
N ALA A 55 -2.48 19.16 0.68
CA ALA A 55 -2.64 18.67 -0.68
C ALA A 55 -2.50 17.14 -0.71
N PRO A 56 -3.41 16.40 -1.37
CA PRO A 56 -3.26 14.96 -1.58
C PRO A 56 -1.96 14.67 -2.32
N ALA A 57 -1.14 13.78 -1.76
CA ALA A 57 0.11 13.36 -2.38
C ALA A 57 0.36 11.87 -2.14
N ILE A 58 0.73 11.15 -3.19
CA ILE A 58 1.16 9.76 -3.11
C ILE A 58 2.63 9.66 -2.65
N TRP A 59 3.02 8.51 -2.09
CA TRP A 59 4.37 8.35 -1.53
C TRP A 59 5.46 8.15 -2.60
N ASP A 60 5.15 7.40 -3.67
CA ASP A 60 6.09 7.11 -4.76
C ASP A 60 5.32 6.63 -6.01
N PRO A 61 5.28 7.40 -7.12
CA PRO A 61 4.59 7.00 -8.34
C PRO A 61 5.20 5.78 -9.02
N SER A 62 6.51 5.52 -8.85
CA SER A 62 7.17 4.35 -9.44
C SER A 62 6.77 3.03 -8.75
N ARG A 63 6.07 3.13 -7.62
CA ARG A 63 5.63 2.03 -6.76
C ARG A 63 4.11 1.83 -6.80
N ILE A 64 3.44 2.42 -7.80
CA ILE A 64 2.01 2.26 -8.04
C ILE A 64 1.81 1.70 -9.45
N ALA A 65 1.11 0.57 -9.56
CA ALA A 65 0.73 -0.02 -10.83
C ALA A 65 -0.79 0.03 -11.00
N ILE A 66 -1.28 0.59 -12.10
CA ILE A 66 -2.70 0.58 -12.49
C ILE A 66 -2.81 -0.16 -13.82
N ILE A 67 -3.44 -1.32 -13.79
CA ILE A 67 -3.58 -2.20 -14.95
C ILE A 67 -4.97 -2.00 -15.57
N PHE A 68 -5.04 -1.97 -16.90
CA PHE A 68 -6.29 -1.88 -17.65
C PHE A 68 -6.47 -3.16 -18.45
N ASP A 69 -7.25 -4.10 -17.90
CA ASP A 69 -7.39 -5.45 -18.47
C ASP A 69 -8.83 -5.93 -18.53
N HIS A 70 -9.71 -5.48 -17.62
CA HIS A 70 -11.08 -6.00 -17.58
C HIS A 70 -12.03 -5.34 -18.58
N ARG A 71 -11.70 -4.13 -19.10
CA ARG A 71 -12.65 -3.29 -19.85
C ARG A 71 -12.04 -2.48 -21.01
N VAL A 72 -11.04 -3.01 -21.73
CA VAL A 72 -10.32 -2.24 -22.77
C VAL A 72 -10.06 -2.98 -24.11
N PRO A 73 -10.52 -2.42 -25.26
CA PRO A 73 -11.75 -1.64 -25.38
C PRO A 73 -12.96 -2.59 -25.21
N ALA A 74 -14.19 -2.06 -25.18
CA ALA A 74 -15.40 -2.83 -24.91
C ALA A 74 -15.52 -4.16 -25.70
#